data_AF-A0A926BHW7-F1
#
_entry.id   AF-A0A926BHW7-F1
#
_cell.length_a   1.000
_cell.length_b   1.000
_cell.length_c   1.000
_cell.angle_alpha   90.00
_cell.angle_beta   90.00
_cell.angle_gamma   90.00
#
_symmetry.space_group_name_H-M   'P 1'
#
loop_
_entity.id
_entity.type
_entity.pdbx_description
1 polymer ?
#
loop_
_entity_poly.entity_id
_entity_poly.type
_entity_poly.pdbx_seq_one_letter_code
_entity_poly.pdbx_strand_id
1 'polypeptide(L)'
;MITLSQREQFQREGYLIARAVFDADTLERLRLPARRIQQKTRETLPSGTRFWYGNAEDRQIIPDELKPMATWGVNEITRPELFEPELVDVFAHPGVHKAMHILLGDEPRAWGIKVLWTPKVVGYNLGWHRDLDSSLYDVIHLKPAAQDHVQFNAALNADYCFLVIPGSHRRPLTETEWDAIRNDKTRDLPRQVVAALEPGDILYMDAHTLHRGRSTTEGDRLTLHYSAQAQWVPLKEWGTKEDFQWITSDAFMEQLAPAARPFYERLRQATRTEDAMSFLRAVSPQKI
;
A
#
# COMPACT_ATOMS: atom_id res chain seq x y z
N MET A 1 0.69 -4.78 -19.50
CA MET A 1 2.11 -4.36 -19.38
C MET A 1 2.17 -2.85 -19.23
N ILE A 2 3.01 -2.29 -18.35
CA ILE A 2 3.18 -0.82 -18.25
C ILE A 2 3.92 -0.30 -19.48
N THR A 3 3.33 0.68 -20.16
CA THR A 3 3.87 1.37 -21.34
C THR A 3 4.74 2.58 -20.94
N LEU A 4 5.51 3.13 -21.88
CA LEU A 4 6.24 4.39 -21.67
C LEU A 4 5.31 5.53 -21.26
N SER A 5 4.17 5.67 -21.93
CA SER A 5 3.17 6.68 -21.61
C SER A 5 2.61 6.51 -20.18
N GLN A 6 2.40 5.27 -19.72
CA GLN A 6 1.99 5.02 -18.33
C GLN A 6 3.09 5.37 -17.33
N ARG A 7 4.37 5.11 -17.66
CA ARG A 7 5.49 5.55 -16.83
C ARG A 7 5.56 7.07 -16.72
N GLU A 8 5.40 7.78 -17.83
CA GLU A 8 5.35 9.25 -17.85
C GLU A 8 4.15 9.78 -17.08
N GLN A 9 2.98 9.13 -17.19
CA GLN A 9 1.82 9.45 -16.37
C GLN A 9 2.14 9.28 -14.89
N PHE A 10 2.73 8.17 -14.47
CA PHE A 10 3.12 7.95 -13.08
C PHE A 10 4.07 9.05 -12.59
N GLN A 11 5.08 9.39 -13.38
CA GLN A 11 6.02 10.46 -13.04
C GLN A 11 5.34 11.82 -12.93
N ARG A 12 4.32 12.11 -13.73
CA ARG A 12 3.59 13.40 -13.73
C ARG A 12 2.52 13.46 -12.65
N GLU A 13 1.72 12.41 -12.52
CA GLU A 13 0.49 12.36 -11.73
C GLU A 13 0.64 11.66 -10.38
N GLY A 14 1.73 10.90 -10.17
CA GLY A 14 1.98 10.18 -8.92
C GLY A 14 1.22 8.85 -8.81
N TYR A 15 0.44 8.50 -9.84
CA TYR A 15 -0.24 7.22 -9.92
C TYR A 15 -0.51 6.82 -11.37
N LEU A 16 -0.76 5.52 -11.59
CA LEU A 16 -1.28 4.98 -12.83
C LEU A 16 -2.18 3.78 -12.55
N ILE A 17 -3.14 3.52 -13.45
CA ILE A 17 -3.94 2.30 -13.43
C ILE A 17 -3.51 1.43 -14.62
N ALA A 18 -3.03 0.23 -14.31
CA ALA A 18 -2.76 -0.82 -15.29
C ALA A 18 -4.01 -1.69 -15.38
N ARG A 19 -4.65 -1.70 -16.56
CA ARG A 19 -5.92 -2.40 -16.75
C ARG A 19 -5.71 -3.89 -17.02
N ALA A 20 -6.59 -4.72 -16.48
CA ALA A 20 -6.65 -6.17 -16.71
C ALA A 20 -5.28 -6.85 -16.64
N VAL A 21 -4.52 -6.56 -15.57
CA VAL A 21 -3.21 -7.19 -15.34
C VAL A 21 -3.40 -8.65 -14.93
N PHE A 22 -4.41 -8.94 -14.11
CA PHE A 22 -4.79 -10.30 -13.76
C PHE A 22 -5.95 -10.76 -14.65
N ASP A 23 -5.78 -11.92 -15.26
CA ASP A 23 -6.83 -12.63 -15.97
C ASP A 23 -7.79 -13.36 -15.02
N ALA A 24 -8.82 -13.99 -15.57
CA ALA A 24 -9.83 -14.72 -14.80
C ALA A 24 -9.21 -15.81 -13.91
N ASP A 25 -8.26 -16.58 -14.45
CA ASP A 25 -7.60 -17.66 -13.72
C ASP A 25 -6.76 -17.13 -12.56
N THR A 26 -6.03 -16.03 -12.77
CA THR A 26 -5.26 -15.37 -11.71
C THR A 26 -6.18 -14.80 -10.63
N LEU A 27 -7.30 -14.19 -11.03
CA LEU A 27 -8.30 -13.70 -10.08
C LEU A 27 -8.89 -14.83 -9.23
N GLU A 28 -9.24 -15.97 -9.84
CA GLU A 28 -9.75 -17.13 -9.11
C GLU A 28 -8.73 -17.66 -8.11
N ARG A 29 -7.48 -17.85 -8.54
CA ARG A 29 -6.37 -18.31 -7.68
C ARG A 29 -6.10 -17.38 -6.50
N LEU A 30 -6.19 -16.07 -6.68
CA LEU A 30 -5.89 -15.09 -5.62
C LEU A 30 -7.09 -14.81 -4.70
N ARG A 31 -8.33 -14.89 -5.21
CA ARG A 31 -9.54 -14.66 -4.40
C ARG A 31 -9.67 -15.68 -3.28
N LEU A 32 -9.39 -16.95 -3.55
CA LEU A 32 -9.56 -18.01 -2.56
C LEU A 32 -8.72 -17.80 -1.29
N PRO A 33 -7.37 -17.66 -1.34
CA PRO A 33 -6.56 -17.36 -0.16
C PRO A 33 -6.92 -16.00 0.47
N ALA A 34 -7.21 -14.96 -0.33
CA ALA A 34 -7.62 -13.67 0.21
C ALA A 34 -8.92 -13.75 1.03
N ARG A 35 -9.87 -14.60 0.63
CA ARG A 35 -11.10 -14.88 1.40
C ARG A 35 -10.84 -15.71 2.65
N ARG A 36 -9.91 -16.67 2.61
CA ARG A 36 -9.47 -17.40 3.82
C ARG A 36 -8.90 -16.44 4.86
N ILE A 37 -8.03 -15.51 4.44
CA ILE A 37 -7.50 -14.46 5.32
C ILE A 37 -8.62 -13.58 5.88
N GLN A 38 -9.56 -13.12 5.03
CA GLN A 38 -10.69 -12.31 5.47
C GLN A 38 -11.53 -13.05 6.52
N GLN A 39 -11.89 -14.31 6.26
CA GLN A 39 -12.67 -15.14 7.18
C GLN A 39 -11.93 -15.34 8.50
N LYS A 40 -10.67 -15.79 8.45
CA LYS A 40 -9.83 -16.00 9.63
C LYS A 40 -9.68 -14.71 10.44
N THR A 41 -9.52 -13.57 9.77
CA THR A 41 -9.43 -12.26 10.44
C THR A 41 -10.72 -11.95 11.20
N ARG A 42 -11.89 -12.19 10.60
CA ARG A 42 -13.18 -11.97 11.27
C ARG A 42 -13.40 -12.89 12.47
N GLU A 43 -12.94 -14.13 12.38
CA GLU A 43 -13.10 -15.13 13.45
C GLU A 43 -12.14 -14.90 14.63
N THR A 44 -10.91 -14.49 14.35
CA THR A 44 -9.82 -14.49 15.34
C THR A 44 -9.31 -13.10 15.72
N LEU A 45 -9.65 -12.06 14.96
CA LEU A 45 -9.23 -10.67 15.13
C LEU A 45 -7.71 -10.54 15.46
N PRO A 46 -6.82 -11.11 14.62
CA PRO A 46 -5.39 -11.17 14.90
C PRO A 46 -4.75 -9.77 14.93
N SER A 47 -3.51 -9.70 15.39
CA SER A 47 -2.71 -8.47 15.31
C SER A 47 -2.69 -7.94 13.87
N GLY A 48 -2.80 -6.63 13.72
CA GLY A 48 -2.90 -5.98 12.41
C GLY A 48 -4.31 -5.94 11.81
N THR A 49 -5.33 -6.47 12.48
CA THR A 49 -6.74 -6.27 12.05
C THR A 49 -7.07 -4.78 12.02
N ARG A 50 -7.66 -4.32 10.92
CA ARG A 50 -8.11 -2.94 10.73
C ARG A 50 -9.60 -2.82 11.00
N PHE A 51 -9.97 -1.86 11.84
CA PHE A 51 -11.34 -1.59 12.25
C PHE A 51 -11.77 -0.19 11.85
N TRP A 52 -13.07 0.01 11.69
CA TRP A 52 -13.65 1.35 11.56
C TRP A 52 -15.03 1.42 12.21
N TYR A 53 -15.26 2.45 13.03
CA TYR A 53 -16.58 2.72 13.62
C TYR A 53 -16.76 4.20 13.93
N GLY A 54 -17.77 4.85 13.33
CA GLY A 54 -18.22 6.19 13.72
C GLY A 54 -17.18 7.33 13.61
N ASN A 55 -16.09 7.16 12.85
CA ASN A 55 -14.94 8.05 12.64
C ASN A 55 -13.66 7.71 13.43
N ALA A 56 -13.59 6.55 14.10
CA ALA A 56 -12.36 6.09 14.75
C ALA A 56 -11.92 4.72 14.24
N GLU A 57 -10.60 4.53 14.18
CA GLU A 57 -9.93 3.23 14.01
C GLU A 57 -9.82 2.46 15.34
N ASP A 58 -10.38 3.01 16.43
CA ASP A 58 -10.26 2.46 17.76
C ASP A 58 -11.21 1.27 17.95
N ARG A 59 -10.64 0.07 18.04
CA ARG A 59 -11.41 -1.15 18.31
C ARG A 59 -12.10 -1.15 19.68
N GLN A 60 -11.66 -0.32 20.63
CA GLN A 60 -12.19 -0.30 22.00
C GLN A 60 -13.61 0.27 22.07
N ILE A 61 -13.98 1.12 21.12
CA ILE A 61 -15.32 1.73 21.07
C ILE A 61 -16.35 0.88 20.31
N ILE A 62 -15.92 -0.24 19.73
CA ILE A 62 -16.77 -1.12 18.92
C ILE A 62 -17.36 -2.21 19.83
N PRO A 63 -18.69 -2.39 19.87
CA PRO A 63 -19.30 -3.53 20.56
C PRO A 63 -18.71 -4.86 20.07
N ASP A 64 -18.48 -5.80 20.98
CA ASP A 64 -17.77 -7.06 20.68
C ASP A 64 -18.43 -7.84 19.54
N GLU A 65 -19.77 -7.90 19.53
CA GLU A 65 -20.58 -8.56 18.52
C GLU A 65 -20.47 -7.92 17.12
N LEU A 66 -20.06 -6.65 17.04
CA LEU A 66 -19.89 -5.92 15.79
C LEU A 66 -18.46 -5.95 15.26
N LYS A 67 -17.47 -6.26 16.11
CA LYS A 67 -16.04 -6.22 15.74
C LYS A 67 -15.71 -7.01 14.47
N PRO A 68 -16.15 -8.27 14.30
CA PRO A 68 -15.88 -9.03 13.06
C PRO A 68 -16.37 -8.30 11.81
N MET A 69 -17.56 -7.70 11.90
CA MET A 69 -18.22 -7.03 10.78
C MET A 69 -17.72 -5.60 10.55
N ALA A 70 -17.12 -4.97 11.58
CA ALA A 70 -16.49 -3.65 11.49
C ALA A 70 -15.07 -3.69 10.90
N THR A 71 -14.53 -4.89 10.63
CA THR A 71 -13.23 -5.02 9.98
C THR A 71 -13.27 -4.57 8.52
N TRP A 72 -12.20 -3.92 8.06
CA TRP A 72 -12.02 -3.53 6.65
C TRP A 72 -10.67 -3.97 6.06
N GLY A 73 -9.87 -4.71 6.81
CA GLY A 73 -8.62 -5.27 6.31
C GLY A 73 -7.76 -5.88 7.41
N VAL A 74 -6.61 -6.40 7.01
CA VAL A 74 -5.55 -6.88 7.90
C VAL A 74 -4.19 -6.60 7.26
N ASN A 75 -3.21 -6.19 8.06
CA ASN A 75 -1.84 -5.96 7.60
C ASN A 75 -0.93 -7.13 7.94
N GLU A 76 0.23 -7.13 7.29
CA GLU A 76 1.29 -8.10 7.49
C GLU A 76 0.78 -9.53 7.29
N ILE A 77 0.13 -9.77 6.15
CA ILE A 77 -0.32 -11.13 5.81
C ILE A 77 0.84 -12.11 5.61
N THR A 78 2.08 -11.62 5.62
CA THR A 78 3.26 -12.45 5.66
C THR A 78 3.44 -13.16 7.00
N ARG A 79 2.78 -12.73 8.09
CA ARG A 79 2.85 -13.41 9.39
C ARG A 79 2.42 -14.87 9.30
N PRO A 80 3.08 -15.81 9.99
CA PRO A 80 2.81 -17.24 9.86
C PRO A 80 1.33 -17.63 9.99
N GLU A 81 0.57 -16.96 10.86
CA GLU A 81 -0.85 -17.23 11.05
C GLU A 81 -1.75 -16.69 9.92
N LEU A 82 -1.26 -15.81 9.05
CA LEU A 82 -2.00 -15.26 7.90
C LEU A 82 -1.35 -15.64 6.56
N PHE A 83 -0.25 -16.38 6.59
CA PHE A 83 0.60 -16.60 5.42
C PHE A 83 -0.06 -17.50 4.38
N GLU A 84 -0.29 -16.93 3.21
CA GLU A 84 -0.74 -17.61 2.00
C GLU A 84 0.27 -17.26 0.89
N PRO A 85 1.17 -18.18 0.48
CA PRO A 85 2.28 -17.87 -0.41
C PRO A 85 1.80 -17.31 -1.76
N GLU A 86 0.65 -17.74 -2.26
CA GLU A 86 0.05 -17.25 -3.51
C GLU A 86 -0.20 -15.74 -3.48
N LEU A 87 -0.48 -15.16 -2.32
CA LEU A 87 -0.68 -13.72 -2.16
C LEU A 87 0.64 -12.94 -2.12
N VAL A 88 1.74 -13.59 -1.77
CA VAL A 88 3.09 -13.00 -1.84
C VAL A 88 3.68 -13.17 -3.24
N ASP A 89 3.41 -14.30 -3.88
CA ASP A 89 3.83 -14.64 -5.24
C ASP A 89 3.20 -13.77 -6.33
N VAL A 90 2.33 -12.83 -5.96
CA VAL A 90 1.93 -11.72 -6.84
C VAL A 90 3.14 -10.97 -7.42
N PHE A 91 4.26 -10.87 -6.69
CA PHE A 91 5.51 -10.31 -7.23
C PHE A 91 6.16 -11.15 -8.33
N ALA A 92 5.84 -12.45 -8.42
CA ALA A 92 6.27 -13.33 -9.52
C ALA A 92 5.38 -13.19 -10.77
N HIS A 93 4.19 -12.58 -10.67
CA HIS A 93 3.34 -12.36 -11.84
C HIS A 93 4.06 -11.47 -12.86
N PRO A 94 4.19 -11.85 -14.16
CA PRO A 94 5.01 -11.13 -15.14
C PRO A 94 4.65 -9.64 -15.27
N GLY A 95 3.36 -9.32 -15.19
CA GLY A 95 2.87 -7.94 -15.25
C GLY A 95 3.30 -7.11 -14.04
N VAL A 96 3.29 -7.69 -12.84
CA VAL A 96 3.65 -7.02 -11.58
C VAL A 96 5.17 -6.93 -11.46
N HIS A 97 5.86 -8.03 -11.70
CA HIS A 97 7.32 -8.11 -11.70
C HIS A 97 7.93 -7.02 -12.60
N LYS A 98 7.48 -6.95 -13.85
CA LYS A 98 7.95 -5.94 -14.81
C LYS A 98 7.58 -4.52 -14.37
N ALA A 99 6.38 -4.33 -13.80
CA ALA A 99 5.97 -3.02 -13.29
C ALA A 99 6.90 -2.52 -12.18
N MET A 100 7.23 -3.38 -11.21
CA MET A 100 8.14 -3.03 -10.13
C MET A 100 9.52 -2.62 -10.66
N HIS A 101 10.07 -3.35 -11.63
CA HIS A 101 11.38 -2.99 -12.21
C HIS A 101 11.34 -1.68 -13.00
N ILE A 102 10.27 -1.44 -13.77
CA ILE A 102 10.11 -0.17 -14.51
C ILE A 102 9.99 1.03 -13.57
N LEU A 103 9.27 0.87 -12.46
CA LEU A 103 8.97 1.97 -11.54
C LEU A 103 10.08 2.20 -10.51
N LEU A 104 10.70 1.15 -9.96
CA LEU A 104 11.67 1.22 -8.87
C LEU A 104 13.13 0.91 -9.27
N GLY A 105 13.38 0.49 -10.51
CA GLY A 105 14.71 0.09 -10.99
C GLY A 105 14.99 -1.40 -10.80
N ASP A 106 16.26 -1.79 -10.92
CA ASP A 106 16.64 -3.20 -11.13
C ASP A 106 16.47 -4.11 -9.90
N GLU A 107 16.42 -3.52 -8.70
CA GLU A 107 16.48 -4.27 -7.45
C GLU A 107 15.40 -3.83 -6.44
N PRO A 108 14.11 -3.92 -6.79
CA PRO A 108 13.05 -3.59 -5.85
C PRO A 108 13.05 -4.56 -4.67
N ARG A 109 12.68 -4.03 -3.50
CA ARG A 109 12.39 -4.77 -2.27
C ARG A 109 10.91 -4.66 -1.94
N ALA A 110 10.33 -5.72 -1.40
CA ALA A 110 8.91 -5.75 -0.99
C ALA A 110 8.76 -5.87 0.52
N TRP A 111 7.70 -5.28 1.06
CA TRP A 111 7.29 -5.41 2.46
C TRP A 111 5.83 -4.96 2.63
N GLY A 112 5.26 -5.09 3.83
CA GLY A 112 3.98 -4.46 4.18
C GLY A 112 2.80 -4.89 3.33
N ILE A 113 2.57 -6.21 3.23
CA ILE A 113 1.45 -6.75 2.44
C ILE A 113 0.18 -6.80 3.28
N LYS A 114 -0.93 -6.37 2.69
CA LYS A 114 -2.25 -6.26 3.33
C LYS A 114 -3.32 -6.87 2.44
N VAL A 115 -4.40 -7.35 3.05
CA VAL A 115 -5.67 -7.65 2.36
C VAL A 115 -6.72 -6.69 2.91
N LEU A 116 -7.46 -6.03 2.03
CA LEU A 116 -8.44 -5.01 2.38
C LEU A 116 -9.81 -5.35 1.79
N TRP A 117 -10.88 -5.06 2.51
CA TRP A 117 -12.26 -5.40 2.12
C TRP A 117 -13.30 -4.38 2.55
N THR A 118 -14.53 -4.52 2.04
CA THR A 118 -15.67 -3.70 2.46
C THR A 118 -16.08 -4.02 3.90
N PRO A 119 -16.09 -3.03 4.83
CA PRO A 119 -16.69 -3.21 6.16
C PRO A 119 -18.20 -3.37 6.07
N LYS A 120 -18.82 -4.02 7.07
CA LYS A 120 -20.25 -4.35 7.06
C LYS A 120 -21.08 -3.66 8.13
N VAL A 121 -20.45 -2.82 8.96
CA VAL A 121 -21.14 -2.04 9.99
C VAL A 121 -21.15 -0.55 9.62
N VAL A 122 -19.99 0.06 9.44
CA VAL A 122 -19.84 1.46 9.01
C VAL A 122 -18.74 1.55 7.95
N GLY A 123 -19.00 2.33 6.89
CA GLY A 123 -17.99 2.65 5.88
C GLY A 123 -16.86 3.50 6.44
N TYR A 124 -15.61 3.24 6.03
CA TYR A 124 -14.47 4.03 6.47
C TYR A 124 -14.27 5.30 5.64
N ASN A 125 -13.74 6.34 6.27
CA ASN A 125 -13.35 7.59 5.60
C ASN A 125 -12.03 8.08 6.18
N LEU A 126 -10.92 7.58 5.63
CA LEU A 126 -9.58 7.89 6.10
C LEU A 126 -9.22 9.34 5.78
N GLY A 127 -8.35 9.92 6.61
CA GLY A 127 -7.83 11.26 6.36
C GLY A 127 -6.87 11.32 5.17
N TRP A 128 -6.78 12.47 4.50
CA TRP A 128 -5.74 12.75 3.51
C TRP A 128 -4.35 12.62 4.13
N HIS A 129 -3.48 11.86 3.48
CA HIS A 129 -2.11 11.64 3.90
C HIS A 129 -1.19 11.34 2.71
N ARG A 130 0.10 11.46 2.98
CA ARG A 130 1.18 10.77 2.26
C ARG A 130 1.73 9.70 3.21
N ASP A 131 2.24 8.59 2.69
CA ASP A 131 2.75 7.47 3.51
C ASP A 131 4.15 7.73 4.06
N LEU A 132 4.27 8.86 4.77
CA LEU A 132 5.45 9.32 5.48
C LEU A 132 5.03 10.28 6.59
N ASP A 133 5.96 10.59 7.49
CA ASP A 133 5.73 11.53 8.58
C ASP A 133 5.32 12.92 8.05
N SER A 134 4.27 13.51 8.63
CA SER A 134 3.75 14.82 8.19
C SER A 134 4.75 15.97 8.30
N SER A 135 5.78 15.85 9.16
CA SER A 135 6.87 16.83 9.26
C SER A 135 7.73 16.93 8.01
N LEU A 136 7.68 15.92 7.13
CA LEU A 136 8.43 15.89 5.87
C LEU A 136 7.62 16.42 4.68
N TYR A 137 6.33 16.75 4.85
CA TYR A 137 5.45 17.11 3.73
C TYR A 137 5.91 18.37 2.97
N ASP A 138 6.56 19.31 3.66
CA ASP A 138 7.08 20.53 3.03
C ASP A 138 8.35 20.29 2.22
N VAL A 139 9.09 19.21 2.46
CA VAL A 139 10.39 18.95 1.80
C VAL A 139 10.39 17.75 0.87
N ILE A 140 9.39 16.86 0.94
CA ILE A 140 9.34 15.62 0.15
C ILE A 140 9.45 15.84 -1.36
N HIS A 141 8.95 16.98 -1.86
CA HIS A 141 9.00 17.34 -3.27
C HIS A 141 10.42 17.65 -3.78
N LEU A 142 11.39 17.80 -2.87
CA LEU A 142 12.82 18.03 -3.16
C LEU A 142 13.62 16.72 -3.23
N LYS A 143 12.96 15.56 -3.12
CA LYS A 143 13.63 14.25 -3.17
C LYS A 143 14.40 14.05 -4.48
N PRO A 144 15.39 13.13 -4.50
CA PRO A 144 16.02 12.71 -5.75
C PRO A 144 14.99 12.33 -6.83
N ALA A 145 15.33 12.57 -8.10
CA ALA A 145 14.46 12.23 -9.22
C ALA A 145 14.22 10.72 -9.38
N ALA A 146 15.10 9.89 -8.82
CA ALA A 146 14.92 8.44 -8.76
C ALA A 146 13.72 8.08 -7.87
N GLN A 147 12.89 7.14 -8.32
CA GLN A 147 11.79 6.63 -7.52
C GLN A 147 12.33 5.87 -6.30
N ASP A 148 11.68 6.05 -5.16
CA ASP A 148 12.07 5.46 -3.88
C ASP A 148 11.02 4.46 -3.38
N HIS A 149 9.75 4.84 -3.36
CA HIS A 149 8.66 4.02 -2.82
C HIS A 149 7.50 3.95 -3.80
N VAL A 150 6.98 2.74 -4.01
CA VAL A 150 5.76 2.48 -4.76
C VAL A 150 4.86 1.62 -3.90
N GLN A 151 3.58 1.99 -3.85
CA GLN A 151 2.55 1.10 -3.34
C GLN A 151 1.63 0.71 -4.49
N PHE A 152 0.96 -0.43 -4.35
CA PHE A 152 -0.06 -0.79 -5.32
C PHE A 152 -1.25 -1.52 -4.69
N ASN A 153 -2.43 -1.22 -5.24
CA ASN A 153 -3.68 -1.91 -4.96
C ASN A 153 -4.03 -2.78 -6.16
N ALA A 154 -4.09 -4.10 -5.96
CA ALA A 154 -4.54 -5.04 -6.97
C ALA A 154 -5.97 -5.49 -6.65
N ALA A 155 -6.90 -5.09 -7.51
CA ALA A 155 -8.34 -5.29 -7.30
C ALA A 155 -8.70 -6.74 -7.64
N LEU A 156 -9.01 -7.55 -6.62
CA LEU A 156 -9.58 -8.89 -6.85
C LEU A 156 -11.07 -8.79 -7.14
N ASN A 157 -11.76 -7.83 -6.52
CA ASN A 157 -13.11 -7.39 -6.84
C ASN A 157 -13.07 -5.88 -7.15
N ALA A 158 -14.17 -5.34 -7.69
CA ALA A 158 -14.26 -3.90 -7.98
C ALA A 158 -13.90 -3.04 -6.75
N ASP A 159 -13.03 -2.06 -6.95
CA ASP A 159 -12.51 -1.19 -5.90
C ASP A 159 -12.59 0.27 -6.33
N TYR A 160 -13.44 1.02 -5.63
CA TYR A 160 -13.65 2.47 -5.81
C TYR A 160 -13.18 3.27 -4.59
N CYS A 161 -12.38 2.66 -3.71
CA CYS A 161 -12.10 3.25 -2.41
C CYS A 161 -10.92 4.22 -2.40
N PHE A 162 -10.09 4.22 -3.43
CA PHE A 162 -8.86 5.00 -3.44
C PHE A 162 -9.09 6.37 -4.07
N LEU A 163 -8.82 7.44 -3.31
CA LEU A 163 -8.84 8.82 -3.79
C LEU A 163 -7.44 9.40 -3.79
N VAL A 164 -7.12 10.16 -4.84
CA VAL A 164 -5.78 10.73 -5.06
C VAL A 164 -5.87 12.18 -5.51
N ILE A 165 -4.90 12.99 -5.13
CA ILE A 165 -4.65 14.31 -5.74
C ILE A 165 -3.51 14.17 -6.75
N PRO A 166 -3.80 14.17 -8.07
CA PRO A 166 -2.77 13.99 -9.08
C PRO A 166 -1.67 15.05 -9.01
N GLY A 167 -0.41 14.61 -9.18
CA GLY A 167 0.79 15.44 -9.22
C GLY A 167 1.21 16.03 -7.87
N SER A 168 0.52 15.69 -6.78
CA SER A 168 0.80 16.24 -5.45
C SER A 168 2.14 15.79 -4.87
N HIS A 169 2.73 14.68 -5.32
CA HIS A 169 4.07 14.21 -4.89
C HIS A 169 5.23 15.14 -5.30
N ARG A 170 5.00 16.03 -6.29
CA ARG A 170 6.04 16.88 -6.91
C ARG A 170 6.06 18.32 -6.42
N ARG A 171 5.23 18.66 -5.44
CA ARG A 171 5.09 20.03 -4.96
C ARG A 171 4.82 20.08 -3.46
N PRO A 172 5.03 21.24 -2.82
CA PRO A 172 4.45 21.52 -1.53
C PRO A 172 2.93 21.31 -1.55
N LEU A 173 2.37 21.03 -0.38
CA LEU A 173 0.94 21.08 -0.20
C LEU A 173 0.46 22.53 -0.32
N THR A 174 -0.70 22.70 -0.97
CA THR A 174 -1.40 23.98 -1.03
C THR A 174 -1.96 24.35 0.34
N GLU A 175 -2.33 25.62 0.52
CA GLU A 175 -3.00 26.07 1.74
C GLU A 175 -4.28 25.28 2.03
N THR A 176 -5.10 25.00 1.00
CA THR A 176 -6.32 24.19 1.13
C THR A 176 -6.04 22.75 1.56
N GLU A 177 -4.98 22.14 1.03
CA GLU A 177 -4.56 20.78 1.43
C GLU A 177 -4.04 20.77 2.87
N TRP A 178 -3.27 21.79 3.26
CA TRP A 178 -2.80 21.94 4.63
C TRP A 178 -3.95 22.18 5.63
N ASP A 179 -4.91 23.01 5.26
CA ASP A 179 -6.12 23.26 6.04
C ASP A 179 -6.93 21.96 6.25
N ALA A 180 -7.11 21.17 5.18
CA ALA A 180 -7.70 19.84 5.30
C ALA A 180 -6.92 18.95 6.27
N ILE A 181 -5.60 18.85 6.11
CA ILE A 181 -4.78 18.00 6.99
C ILE A 181 -4.86 18.43 8.46
N ARG A 182 -5.01 19.72 8.75
CA ARG A 182 -5.02 20.24 10.13
C ARG A 182 -6.39 20.19 10.77
N ASN A 183 -7.45 20.50 10.01
CA ASN A 183 -8.76 20.83 10.56
C ASN A 183 -9.86 19.82 10.20
N ASP A 184 -9.84 19.26 8.98
CA ASP A 184 -10.74 18.18 8.57
C ASP A 184 -10.08 17.34 7.47
N LYS A 185 -9.40 16.28 7.90
CA LYS A 185 -8.64 15.40 6.99
C LYS A 185 -9.54 14.63 6.03
N THR A 186 -10.85 14.62 6.26
CA THR A 186 -11.82 13.85 5.48
C THR A 186 -12.66 14.70 4.53
N ARG A 187 -12.43 16.02 4.49
CA ARG A 187 -13.09 16.88 3.52
C ARG A 187 -12.67 16.56 2.09
N ASP A 188 -13.58 16.77 1.15
CA ASP A 188 -13.23 16.69 -0.27
C ASP A 188 -12.27 17.85 -0.65
N LEU A 189 -11.29 17.53 -1.49
CA LEU A 189 -10.28 18.46 -1.97
C LEU A 189 -10.48 18.77 -3.46
N PRO A 190 -10.10 19.99 -3.91
CA PRO A 190 -10.09 20.32 -5.33
C PRO A 190 -9.22 19.35 -6.13
N ARG A 191 -9.69 18.92 -7.31
CA ARG A 191 -9.01 17.99 -8.23
C ARG A 191 -8.79 16.57 -7.67
N GLN A 192 -9.48 16.18 -6.60
CA GLN A 192 -9.47 14.78 -6.19
C GLN A 192 -10.04 13.88 -7.29
N VAL A 193 -9.43 12.71 -7.45
CA VAL A 193 -9.86 11.69 -8.41
C VAL A 193 -10.09 10.40 -7.66
N VAL A 194 -11.19 9.70 -7.98
CA VAL A 194 -11.39 8.31 -7.57
C VAL A 194 -10.66 7.40 -8.56
N ALA A 195 -9.69 6.63 -8.08
CA ALA A 195 -9.01 5.63 -8.88
C ALA A 195 -9.86 4.36 -8.96
N ALA A 196 -10.84 4.35 -9.88
CA ALA A 196 -11.76 3.24 -10.08
C ALA A 196 -11.08 2.02 -10.72
N LEU A 197 -11.10 0.90 -10.03
CA LEU A 197 -10.51 -0.38 -10.44
C LEU A 197 -11.60 -1.43 -10.68
N GLU A 198 -11.53 -2.07 -11.84
CA GLU A 198 -12.27 -3.29 -12.12
C GLU A 198 -11.47 -4.53 -11.65
N PRO A 199 -12.11 -5.69 -11.48
CA PRO A 199 -11.39 -6.93 -11.18
C PRO A 199 -10.23 -7.17 -12.16
N GLY A 200 -9.04 -7.33 -11.63
CA GLY A 200 -7.80 -7.56 -12.36
C GLY A 200 -7.00 -6.30 -12.69
N ASP A 201 -7.55 -5.12 -12.43
CA ASP A 201 -6.80 -3.87 -12.50
C ASP A 201 -5.82 -3.73 -11.33
N ILE A 202 -4.72 -3.01 -11.58
CA ILE A 202 -3.76 -2.63 -10.55
C ILE A 202 -3.51 -1.12 -10.60
N LEU A 203 -3.78 -0.45 -9.49
CA LEU A 203 -3.32 0.90 -9.22
C LEU A 203 -1.89 0.85 -8.70
N TYR A 204 -0.94 1.50 -9.37
CA TYR A 204 0.38 1.80 -8.82
C TYR A 204 0.45 3.27 -8.42
N MET A 205 1.07 3.57 -7.29
CA MET A 205 1.19 4.93 -6.78
C MET A 205 2.57 5.21 -6.18
N ASP A 206 3.04 6.44 -6.36
CA ASP A 206 4.13 7.00 -5.56
C ASP A 206 3.57 7.23 -4.15
N ALA A 207 4.23 6.66 -3.14
CA ALA A 207 3.82 6.73 -1.73
C ALA A 207 3.71 8.17 -1.20
N HIS A 208 4.31 9.14 -1.89
CA HIS A 208 4.34 10.55 -1.52
C HIS A 208 3.20 11.35 -2.16
N THR A 209 2.38 10.70 -2.99
CA THR A 209 1.18 11.32 -3.55
C THR A 209 0.15 11.47 -2.43
N LEU A 210 -0.44 12.66 -2.31
CA LEU A 210 -1.53 12.90 -1.35
C LEU A 210 -2.74 12.07 -1.75
N HIS A 211 -3.19 11.21 -0.84
CA HIS A 211 -4.26 10.26 -1.10
C HIS A 211 -5.03 9.93 0.18
N ARG A 212 -6.13 9.18 0.02
CA ARG A 212 -6.89 8.58 1.12
C ARG A 212 -7.72 7.40 0.66
N GLY A 213 -8.19 6.62 1.62
CA GLY A 213 -9.21 5.59 1.42
C GLY A 213 -10.59 6.03 1.90
N ARG A 214 -11.64 5.79 1.12
CA ARG A 214 -13.04 5.92 1.56
C ARG A 214 -13.87 4.76 1.03
N SER A 215 -14.58 4.07 1.91
CA SER A 215 -15.47 2.95 1.56
C SER A 215 -16.85 3.18 2.15
N THR A 216 -17.88 2.67 1.47
CA THR A 216 -19.21 2.48 2.07
C THR A 216 -19.27 1.07 2.68
N THR A 217 -20.46 0.67 3.15
CA THR A 217 -20.78 -0.72 3.51
C THR A 217 -21.20 -1.57 2.31
N GLU A 218 -21.41 -0.93 1.17
CA GLU A 218 -21.96 -1.54 -0.04
C GLU A 218 -20.90 -2.24 -0.87
N GLY A 219 -21.35 -3.27 -1.59
CA GLY A 219 -20.49 -4.08 -2.44
C GLY A 219 -19.63 -5.09 -1.69
N ASP A 220 -18.65 -5.62 -2.40
CA ASP A 220 -17.82 -6.73 -1.95
C ASP A 220 -16.36 -6.50 -2.37
N ARG A 221 -15.82 -5.34 -2.00
CA ARG A 221 -14.41 -5.03 -2.23
C ARG A 221 -13.55 -6.12 -1.62
N LEU A 222 -12.56 -6.54 -2.41
CA LEU A 222 -11.47 -7.39 -1.98
C LEU A 222 -10.25 -6.96 -2.79
N THR A 223 -9.27 -6.40 -2.10
CA THR A 223 -8.10 -5.78 -2.73
C THR A 223 -6.85 -6.19 -1.98
N LEU A 224 -5.83 -6.58 -2.72
CA LEU A 224 -4.49 -6.81 -2.19
C LEU A 224 -3.71 -5.49 -2.24
N HIS A 225 -2.99 -5.16 -1.18
CA HIS A 225 -2.20 -3.94 -1.10
C HIS A 225 -0.76 -4.26 -0.70
N TYR A 226 0.19 -3.64 -1.39
CA TYR A 226 1.60 -3.97 -1.25
C TYR A 226 2.44 -2.70 -1.18
N SER A 227 3.51 -2.75 -0.39
CA SER A 227 4.58 -1.77 -0.41
C SER A 227 5.84 -2.33 -1.06
N ALA A 228 6.47 -1.52 -1.89
CA ALA A 228 7.77 -1.80 -2.46
C ALA A 228 8.66 -0.56 -2.42
N GLN A 229 9.96 -0.78 -2.29
CA GLN A 229 10.97 0.28 -2.28
C GLN A 229 12.17 -0.06 -3.14
N ALA A 230 12.83 0.96 -3.69
CA ALA A 230 14.04 0.82 -4.46
C ALA A 230 15.24 0.44 -3.57
N GLN A 231 16.25 -0.26 -4.12
CA GLN A 231 17.40 -0.74 -3.35
C GLN A 231 18.24 0.37 -2.71
N TRP A 232 18.37 1.50 -3.40
CA TRP A 232 19.19 2.65 -2.98
C TRP A 232 18.65 3.35 -1.71
N VAL A 233 17.37 3.14 -1.39
CA VAL A 233 16.72 3.71 -0.22
C VAL A 233 17.24 3.01 1.05
N PRO A 234 17.68 3.73 2.09
CA PRO A 234 17.96 3.12 3.38
C PRO A 234 16.75 2.37 3.97
N LEU A 235 16.95 1.16 4.49
CA LEU A 235 15.85 0.35 5.02
C LEU A 235 15.68 0.57 6.53
N LYS A 236 14.52 1.07 6.93
CA LYS A 236 14.03 0.87 8.29
C LYS A 236 13.28 -0.46 8.34
N GLU A 237 13.61 -1.30 9.30
CA GLU A 237 12.93 -2.59 9.47
C GLU A 237 11.42 -2.35 9.65
N TRP A 238 10.62 -3.08 8.87
CA TRP A 238 9.17 -2.95 8.87
C TRP A 238 8.54 -3.99 9.81
N GLY A 239 7.50 -3.59 10.53
CA GLY A 239 6.81 -4.45 11.49
C GLY A 239 7.59 -4.61 12.80
N THR A 240 7.32 -5.70 13.53
CA THR A 240 8.15 -6.06 14.69
C THR A 240 9.47 -6.69 14.23
N LYS A 241 10.42 -6.81 15.17
CA LYS A 241 11.68 -7.51 14.91
C LYS A 241 11.45 -8.95 14.45
N GLU A 242 10.48 -9.63 15.05
CA GLU A 242 10.11 -11.01 14.74
C GLU A 242 9.46 -11.11 13.35
N ASP A 243 8.55 -10.19 13.02
CA ASP A 243 7.94 -10.11 11.68
C ASP A 243 9.03 -9.92 10.60
N PHE A 244 9.99 -9.02 10.86
CA PHE A 244 11.08 -8.74 9.93
C PHE A 244 12.06 -9.93 9.80
N GLN A 245 12.39 -10.58 10.92
CA GLN A 245 13.20 -11.81 10.92
C GLN A 245 12.53 -12.93 10.13
N TRP A 246 11.20 -13.05 10.24
CA TRP A 246 10.43 -14.05 9.51
C TRP A 246 10.49 -13.83 8.00
N ILE A 247 10.14 -12.63 7.51
CA ILE A 247 10.12 -12.34 6.05
C ILE A 247 11.52 -12.32 5.41
N THR A 248 12.56 -12.32 6.25
CA THR A 248 13.95 -12.46 5.81
C THR A 248 14.55 -13.84 6.09
N SER A 249 13.78 -14.81 6.58
CA SER A 249 14.25 -16.18 6.87
C SER A 249 14.29 -17.08 5.63
N ASP A 250 15.10 -18.13 5.64
CA ASP A 250 15.13 -19.11 4.53
C ASP A 250 13.80 -19.88 4.44
N ALA A 251 13.20 -20.22 5.58
CA ALA A 251 11.90 -20.89 5.66
C ALA A 251 10.77 -20.10 4.97
N PHE A 252 10.82 -18.77 5.02
CA PHE A 252 9.89 -17.93 4.26
C PHE A 252 10.18 -18.00 2.75
N MET A 253 11.44 -17.86 2.33
CA MET A 253 11.82 -17.87 0.90
C MET A 253 11.53 -19.20 0.22
N GLU A 254 11.72 -20.32 0.91
CA GLU A 254 11.48 -21.67 0.39
C GLU A 254 10.02 -21.88 -0.04
N GLN A 255 9.09 -21.14 0.57
CA GLN A 255 7.66 -21.20 0.27
C GLN A 255 7.24 -20.30 -0.90
N LEU A 256 8.13 -19.43 -1.38
CA LEU A 256 7.83 -18.50 -2.47
C LEU A 256 8.25 -19.05 -3.83
N ALA A 257 7.53 -18.63 -4.87
CA ALA A 257 7.94 -18.79 -6.25
C ALA A 257 9.33 -18.18 -6.49
N PRO A 258 10.20 -18.82 -7.30
CA PRO A 258 11.56 -18.34 -7.53
C PRO A 258 11.66 -16.87 -7.98
N ALA A 259 10.69 -16.37 -8.75
CA ALA A 259 10.68 -14.99 -9.24
C ALA A 259 10.26 -13.94 -8.19
N ALA A 260 9.66 -14.35 -7.07
CA ALA A 260 9.29 -13.45 -5.97
C ALA A 260 10.40 -13.33 -4.91
N ARG A 261 11.21 -14.38 -4.71
CA ARG A 261 12.29 -14.41 -3.70
C ARG A 261 13.24 -13.21 -3.73
N PRO A 262 13.70 -12.72 -4.90
CA PRO A 262 14.65 -11.60 -4.94
C PRO A 262 14.13 -10.32 -4.27
N PHE A 263 12.82 -10.10 -4.22
CA PHE A 263 12.22 -8.94 -3.54
C PHE A 263 12.46 -8.95 -2.02
N TYR A 264 12.59 -10.14 -1.44
CA TYR A 264 12.78 -10.33 -0.01
C TYR A 264 14.24 -10.62 0.34
N GLU A 265 14.97 -11.37 -0.49
CA GLU A 265 16.40 -11.63 -0.30
C GLU A 265 17.20 -10.33 -0.18
N ARG A 266 16.84 -9.32 -0.99
CA ARG A 266 17.45 -7.99 -0.97
C ARG A 266 17.20 -7.22 0.33
N LEU A 267 16.19 -7.56 1.13
CA LEU A 267 16.01 -6.99 2.48
C LEU A 267 17.19 -7.36 3.40
N ARG A 268 17.81 -8.53 3.20
CA ARG A 268 19.00 -8.97 3.97
C ARG A 268 20.23 -8.12 3.68
N GLN A 269 20.33 -7.60 2.46
CA GLN A 269 21.48 -6.88 1.94
C GLN A 269 21.33 -5.35 2.08
N ALA A 270 20.14 -4.88 2.45
CA ALA A 270 19.85 -3.47 2.57
C ALA A 270 20.66 -2.81 3.70
N THR A 271 21.17 -1.59 3.45
CA THR A 271 21.72 -0.75 4.50
C THR A 271 20.59 -0.35 5.47
N ARG A 272 20.69 -0.80 6.72
CA ARG A 272 19.70 -0.52 7.76
C ARG A 272 19.86 0.87 8.36
N THR A 273 18.75 1.50 8.72
CA THR A 273 18.72 2.82 9.38
C THR A 273 17.48 2.97 10.25
N GLU A 274 17.56 3.84 11.25
CA GLU A 274 16.39 4.30 12.03
C GLU A 274 15.64 5.44 11.32
N ASP A 275 16.32 6.17 10.42
CA ASP A 275 15.75 7.25 9.60
C ASP A 275 15.78 6.87 8.11
N ALA A 276 14.74 6.13 7.68
CA ALA A 276 14.55 5.70 6.29
C ALA A 276 14.43 6.87 5.29
N MET A 277 14.08 8.07 5.78
CA MET A 277 13.94 9.27 4.94
C MET A 277 15.10 10.26 5.12
N SER A 278 16.21 9.81 5.72
CA SER A 278 17.43 10.62 5.91
C SER A 278 17.95 11.28 4.64
N PHE A 279 17.74 10.65 3.48
CA PHE A 279 18.09 11.21 2.17
C PHE A 279 17.34 12.51 1.83
N LEU A 280 16.18 12.78 2.42
CA LEU A 280 15.46 14.05 2.25
C LEU A 280 16.11 15.20 3.03
N ARG A 281 16.78 14.90 4.15
CA ARG A 281 17.46 15.92 4.95
C ARG A 281 18.71 16.45 4.24
N ALA A 282 19.31 15.65 3.37
CA ALA A 282 20.50 16.04 2.59
C ALA A 282 20.19 17.05 1.46
N VAL A 283 18.94 17.13 1.01
CA VAL A 283 18.47 18.06 -0.05
C VAL A 283 17.70 19.27 0.50
N SER A 284 17.36 19.28 1.78
CA SER A 284 16.83 20.49 2.41
C SER A 284 17.97 21.53 2.50
N PRO A 285 17.83 22.74 1.94
CA PRO A 285 18.76 23.81 2.27
C PRO A 285 18.74 23.94 3.79
N GLN A 286 19.91 23.82 4.42
CA GLN A 286 20.05 24.17 5.82
C GLN A 286 19.46 25.58 5.97
N LYS A 287 18.43 25.73 6.81
CA LYS A 287 18.03 27.06 7.27
C LYS A 287 19.26 27.63 7.97
N ILE A 288 19.96 28.55 7.30
CA ILE A 288 20.89 29.47 7.91
C ILE A 288 20.08 30.41 8.81
#